data_AF-A0A1C0V0Y9-F1
#
_entry.id   AF-A0A1C0V0Y9-F1
#
_cell.length_a   1.000
_cell.length_b   1.000
_cell.length_c   1.000
_cell.angle_alpha   90.00
_cell.angle_beta   90.00
_cell.angle_gamma   90.00
#
_symmetry.space_group_name_H-M   'P 1'
#
loop_
_entity.id
_entity.type
_entity.pdbx_description
1 polymer ?
#
loop_
_entity_poly.entity_id
_entity_poly.type
_entity_poly.pdbx_seq_one_letter_code
_entity_poly.pdbx_strand_id
1 'polypeptide(L)'
;MIAQTPSAPGIIQPKPIEYPDSDGQPMADNTKQFQWIQTIHSNLAALFANDPQVFVAGDLLWYPVEGDNKTRQAPDVMVVFGAPKGDRGSYMQWRENNIAPQVVFEILSPGNRLTEMMKKQMFYHRHGVEEYYIYDPDRNDLSILIRGAGEALEPVDEPDSWVSPRLGIRFQLGEETLTLLRPDGQPFSTLIEERQRAEQAEQQAAQAREQAEQAQQQAAEERQRAEQAQQRADRLAARLRELGLDPETIDP
;
A
#
# COMPACT_ATOMS: atom_id res chain seq x y z
N MET A 1 -15.29 -2.89 -79.70
CA MET A 1 -14.96 -1.94 -78.62
C MET A 1 -15.49 -2.54 -77.32
N ILE A 2 -14.62 -3.05 -76.45
CA ILE A 2 -15.02 -3.67 -75.19
C ILE A 2 -14.88 -2.59 -74.12
N ALA A 3 -15.99 -2.23 -73.49
CA ALA A 3 -16.07 -1.19 -72.48
C ALA A 3 -15.33 -1.64 -71.20
N GLN A 4 -14.39 -0.82 -70.73
CA GLN A 4 -13.79 -0.96 -69.40
C GLN A 4 -14.76 -0.40 -68.36
N THR A 5 -15.23 -1.26 -67.47
CA THR A 5 -15.91 -0.86 -66.23
C THR A 5 -14.90 -0.20 -65.28
N PRO A 6 -15.21 0.97 -64.69
CA PRO A 6 -14.33 1.60 -63.72
C PRO A 6 -14.30 0.81 -62.40
N SER A 7 -13.10 0.62 -61.87
CA SER A 7 -12.84 -0.05 -60.60
C SER A 7 -13.38 0.78 -59.43
N ALA A 8 -14.03 0.12 -58.47
CA ALA A 8 -14.59 0.77 -57.29
C ALA A 8 -13.49 1.43 -56.42
N PRO A 9 -13.76 2.59 -55.79
CA PRO A 9 -12.80 3.25 -54.91
C PRO A 9 -12.50 2.36 -53.69
N GLY A 10 -11.22 2.11 -53.45
CA GLY A 10 -10.75 1.30 -52.33
C GLY A 10 -11.15 1.92 -50.99
N ILE A 11 -11.77 1.11 -50.14
CA ILE A 11 -12.07 1.47 -48.75
C ILE A 11 -10.73 1.65 -48.02
N ILE A 12 -10.38 2.89 -47.70
CA ILE A 12 -9.22 3.19 -46.85
C ILE A 12 -9.59 2.73 -45.44
N GLN A 13 -9.08 1.56 -45.04
CA GLN A 13 -9.12 1.12 -43.64
C GLN A 13 -8.34 2.16 -42.82
N PRO A 14 -8.95 2.80 -41.81
CA PRO A 14 -8.22 3.74 -40.97
C PRO A 14 -7.07 3.00 -40.29
N LYS A 15 -5.88 3.60 -40.30
CA LYS A 15 -4.71 3.05 -39.61
C LYS A 15 -5.07 2.86 -38.13
N PRO A 16 -4.72 1.71 -37.51
CA PRO A 16 -4.94 1.51 -36.08
C PRO A 16 -4.34 2.66 -35.26
N ILE A 17 -5.12 3.19 -34.33
CA ILE A 17 -4.66 4.24 -33.41
C ILE A 17 -3.71 3.61 -32.41
N GLU A 18 -2.54 4.23 -32.28
CA GLU A 18 -1.52 3.85 -31.31
C GLU A 18 -1.74 4.59 -29.99
N TYR A 19 -1.64 3.87 -28.87
CA TYR A 19 -1.74 4.43 -27.52
C TYR A 19 -0.39 4.27 -26.85
N PRO A 20 0.43 5.33 -26.76
CA PRO A 20 1.73 5.26 -26.10
C PRO A 20 1.61 4.94 -24.61
N ASP A 21 2.52 4.16 -24.08
CA ASP A 21 2.59 3.85 -22.64
C ASP A 21 3.33 4.93 -21.84
N SER A 22 3.93 5.92 -22.50
CA SER A 22 4.63 7.05 -21.88
C SER A 22 4.37 8.36 -22.62
N ASP A 23 4.48 9.48 -21.90
CA ASP A 23 4.47 10.83 -22.44
C ASP A 23 5.88 11.44 -22.60
N GLY A 24 6.92 10.68 -22.23
CA GLY A 24 8.31 11.11 -22.30
C GLY A 24 8.76 12.03 -21.15
N GLN A 25 7.91 12.27 -20.16
CA GLN A 25 8.26 13.05 -18.97
C GLN A 25 8.81 12.15 -17.85
N PRO A 26 9.61 12.70 -16.92
CA PRO A 26 9.95 11.97 -15.71
C PRO A 26 8.71 11.80 -14.83
N MET A 27 8.68 10.73 -14.03
CA MET A 27 7.60 10.45 -13.08
C MET A 27 7.44 11.52 -11.98
N ALA A 28 8.51 12.24 -11.65
CA ALA A 28 8.49 13.29 -10.64
C ALA A 28 9.48 14.40 -10.99
N ASP A 29 9.15 15.63 -10.60
CA ASP A 29 9.98 16.82 -10.78
C ASP A 29 11.14 16.90 -9.78
N ASN A 30 10.97 16.31 -8.59
CA ASN A 30 11.99 16.33 -7.54
C ASN A 30 11.89 15.12 -6.58
N THR A 31 12.88 14.97 -5.70
CA THR A 31 12.98 13.85 -4.76
C THR A 31 11.88 13.85 -3.69
N LYS A 32 11.41 15.03 -3.26
CA LYS A 32 10.35 15.17 -2.25
C LYS A 32 9.01 14.67 -2.80
N GLN A 33 8.67 15.09 -4.02
CA GLN A 33 7.49 14.63 -4.74
C GLN A 33 7.57 13.11 -4.95
N PHE A 34 8.69 12.60 -5.49
CA PHE A 34 8.89 11.16 -5.68
C PHE A 34 8.70 10.35 -4.38
N GLN A 35 9.25 10.83 -3.26
CA GLN A 35 9.11 10.16 -1.96
C GLN A 35 7.64 10.08 -1.52
N TRP A 36 6.86 11.14 -1.74
CA TRP A 36 5.42 11.15 -1.47
C TRP A 36 4.65 10.18 -2.34
N ILE A 37 4.90 10.21 -3.66
CA ILE A 37 4.29 9.28 -4.63
C ILE A 37 4.58 7.83 -4.22
N GLN A 38 5.85 7.52 -3.94
CA GLN A 38 6.27 6.19 -3.52
C GLN A 38 5.60 5.76 -2.20
N THR A 39 5.54 6.66 -1.22
CA THR A 39 4.95 6.37 0.09
C THR A 39 3.46 6.08 -0.04
N ILE A 40 2.71 6.94 -0.75
CA ILE A 40 1.27 6.75 -0.97
C ILE A 40 1.02 5.46 -1.76
N HIS A 41 1.69 5.29 -2.89
CA HIS A 41 1.53 4.11 -3.74
C HIS A 41 1.81 2.81 -2.97
N SER A 42 2.96 2.71 -2.30
CA SER A 42 3.35 1.46 -1.62
C SER A 42 2.44 1.11 -0.45
N ASN A 43 1.98 2.10 0.32
CA ASN A 43 1.05 1.86 1.43
C ASN A 43 -0.34 1.47 0.93
N LEU A 44 -0.85 2.09 -0.14
CA LEU A 44 -2.14 1.69 -0.73
C LEU A 44 -2.07 0.31 -1.39
N ALA A 45 -0.97 -0.01 -2.09
CA ALA A 45 -0.75 -1.34 -2.64
C ALA A 45 -0.69 -2.40 -1.54
N ALA A 46 -0.06 -2.10 -0.40
CA ALA A 46 -0.02 -2.97 0.78
C ALA A 46 -1.40 -3.09 1.44
N LEU A 47 -2.15 -1.99 1.58
CA LEU A 47 -3.49 -1.96 2.16
C LEU A 47 -4.45 -2.90 1.41
N PHE A 48 -4.35 -2.94 0.09
CA PHE A 48 -5.17 -3.79 -0.78
C PHE A 48 -4.43 -5.02 -1.32
N ALA A 49 -3.35 -5.45 -0.68
CA ALA A 49 -2.52 -6.56 -1.17
C ALA A 49 -3.32 -7.86 -1.36
N ASN A 50 -4.25 -8.12 -0.43
CA ASN A 50 -5.07 -9.34 -0.42
C ASN A 50 -6.38 -9.23 -1.21
N ASP A 51 -6.69 -8.06 -1.77
CA ASP A 51 -7.85 -7.90 -2.65
C ASP A 51 -7.39 -7.95 -4.13
N PRO A 52 -7.67 -9.06 -4.85
CA PRO A 52 -7.24 -9.21 -6.24
C PRO A 52 -7.95 -8.27 -7.21
N GLN A 53 -9.06 -7.64 -6.79
CA GLN A 53 -9.90 -6.76 -7.60
C GLN A 53 -9.64 -5.28 -7.33
N VAL A 54 -8.57 -4.93 -6.63
CA VAL A 54 -8.13 -3.55 -6.47
C VAL A 54 -6.77 -3.38 -7.13
N PHE A 55 -6.75 -2.58 -8.19
CA PHE A 55 -5.55 -2.17 -8.90
C PHE A 55 -5.07 -0.83 -8.34
N VAL A 56 -3.80 -0.75 -7.99
CA VAL A 56 -3.12 0.48 -7.56
C VAL A 56 -1.95 0.70 -8.52
N ALA A 57 -1.82 1.91 -9.04
CA ALA A 57 -0.74 2.29 -9.94
C ALA A 57 -0.25 3.70 -9.63
N GLY A 58 1.01 3.97 -9.93
CA GLY A 58 1.57 5.31 -9.92
C GLY A 58 2.08 5.69 -11.31
N ASP A 59 1.85 6.93 -11.71
CA ASP A 59 2.31 7.52 -12.97
C ASP A 59 2.04 6.66 -14.22
N LEU A 60 0.85 6.08 -14.28
CA LEU A 60 0.42 5.24 -15.39
C LEU A 60 -0.56 6.01 -16.27
N LEU A 61 -0.29 6.11 -17.57
CA LEU A 61 -1.18 6.81 -18.50
C LEU A 61 -2.57 6.16 -18.55
N TRP A 62 -3.59 6.91 -18.18
CA TRP A 62 -5.00 6.53 -18.29
C TRP A 62 -5.63 7.15 -19.53
N TYR A 63 -6.21 6.29 -20.37
CA TYR A 63 -7.02 6.63 -21.53
C TYR A 63 -8.50 6.30 -21.26
N PRO A 64 -9.37 7.31 -21.08
CA PRO A 64 -10.78 7.08 -20.78
C PRO A 64 -11.64 6.79 -22.03
N VAL A 65 -11.15 7.07 -23.25
CA VAL A 65 -11.96 7.00 -24.48
C VAL A 65 -11.25 6.17 -25.56
N GLU A 66 -11.91 5.12 -26.04
CA GLU A 66 -11.43 4.36 -27.19
C GLU A 66 -11.54 5.20 -28.47
N GLY A 67 -10.49 5.20 -29.26
CA GLY A 67 -10.35 5.99 -30.49
C GLY A 67 -9.70 7.36 -30.28
N ASP A 68 -9.35 7.74 -29.04
CA ASP A 68 -8.72 9.02 -28.73
C ASP A 68 -7.45 8.82 -27.88
N ASN A 69 -6.28 8.92 -28.52
CA ASN A 69 -5.00 8.84 -27.83
C ASN A 69 -4.47 10.18 -27.29
N LYS A 70 -5.26 11.27 -27.42
CA LYS A 70 -4.91 12.61 -26.96
C LYS A 70 -5.56 12.95 -25.63
N THR A 71 -6.78 12.47 -25.41
CA THR A 71 -7.44 12.56 -24.10
C THR A 71 -6.85 11.50 -23.17
N ARG A 72 -5.88 11.91 -22.34
CA ARG A 72 -5.21 11.04 -21.37
C ARG A 72 -4.63 11.84 -20.20
N GLN A 73 -4.45 11.16 -19.07
CA GLN A 73 -3.76 11.72 -17.89
C GLN A 73 -3.01 10.60 -17.17
N ALA A 74 -1.83 10.90 -16.62
CA ALA A 74 -1.18 10.05 -15.61
C ALA A 74 -1.37 10.74 -14.25
N PRO A 75 -2.19 10.17 -13.35
CA PRO A 75 -2.20 10.56 -11.95
C PRO A 75 -0.94 10.05 -11.26
N ASP A 76 -0.43 10.80 -10.28
CA ASP A 76 0.73 10.39 -9.50
C ASP A 76 0.48 9.06 -8.78
N VAL A 77 -0.73 8.89 -8.22
CA VAL A 77 -1.24 7.60 -7.76
C VAL A 77 -2.72 7.49 -8.12
N MET A 78 -3.14 6.31 -8.57
CA MET A 78 -4.54 5.98 -8.79
C MET A 78 -4.90 4.64 -8.13
N VAL A 79 -6.15 4.53 -7.68
CA VAL A 79 -6.75 3.29 -7.18
C VAL A 79 -8.02 3.00 -7.97
N VAL A 80 -8.12 1.77 -8.45
CA VAL A 80 -9.23 1.27 -9.24
C VAL A 80 -9.84 0.04 -8.60
N PHE A 81 -11.05 0.19 -8.08
CA PHE A 81 -11.86 -0.88 -7.54
C PHE A 81 -12.61 -1.60 -8.66
N GLY A 82 -12.59 -2.94 -8.62
CA GLY A 82 -13.17 -3.80 -9.64
C GLY A 82 -12.24 -4.11 -10.82
N ALA A 83 -11.03 -3.55 -10.85
CA ALA A 83 -10.01 -3.87 -11.84
C ALA A 83 -9.00 -4.87 -11.26
N PRO A 84 -8.70 -5.98 -11.95
CA PRO A 84 -7.77 -6.98 -11.45
C PRO A 84 -6.34 -6.42 -11.38
N LYS A 85 -5.54 -6.95 -10.47
CA LYS A 85 -4.08 -6.72 -10.46
C LYS A 85 -3.42 -7.28 -11.73
N GLY A 86 -2.26 -6.75 -12.08
CA GLY A 86 -1.44 -7.23 -13.20
C GLY A 86 -0.78 -6.10 -13.98
N ASP A 87 0.30 -6.42 -14.69
CA ASP A 87 1.11 -5.42 -15.39
C ASP A 87 0.43 -4.92 -16.65
N ARG A 88 0.54 -3.61 -16.90
CA ARG A 88 0.09 -2.95 -18.12
C ARG A 88 0.91 -1.68 -18.36
N GLY A 89 1.16 -1.36 -19.62
CA GLY A 89 1.89 -0.13 -19.98
C GLY A 89 1.04 1.13 -19.87
N SER A 90 -0.28 0.99 -20.01
CA SER A 90 -1.25 2.07 -19.84
C SER A 90 -2.60 1.51 -19.39
N TYR A 91 -3.37 2.35 -18.70
CA TYR A 91 -4.73 2.02 -18.26
C TYR A 91 -5.73 2.44 -19.35
N MET A 92 -6.06 1.53 -20.25
CA MET A 92 -7.06 1.75 -21.30
C MET A 92 -8.44 1.33 -20.79
N GLN A 93 -9.27 2.29 -20.40
CA GLN A 93 -10.52 2.04 -19.66
C GLN A 93 -11.47 1.04 -20.34
N TRP A 94 -11.56 1.05 -21.67
CA TRP A 94 -12.41 0.11 -22.42
C TRP A 94 -11.94 -1.35 -22.37
N ARG A 95 -10.65 -1.60 -22.06
CA ARG A 95 -10.11 -2.94 -21.80
C ARG A 95 -10.33 -3.41 -20.37
N GLU A 96 -10.78 -2.50 -19.51
CA GLU A 96 -10.90 -2.67 -18.07
C GLU A 96 -12.38 -2.60 -17.65
N ASN A 97 -13.27 -3.17 -18.47
CA ASN A 97 -14.73 -3.15 -18.27
C ASN A 97 -15.33 -1.73 -18.16
N ASN A 98 -14.69 -0.74 -18.77
CA ASN A 98 -15.06 0.67 -18.68
C ASN A 98 -15.03 1.26 -17.26
N ILE A 99 -14.27 0.64 -16.35
CA ILE A 99 -14.08 1.14 -14.99
C ILE A 99 -13.08 2.30 -15.03
N ALA A 100 -13.47 3.47 -14.54
CA ALA A 100 -12.56 4.57 -14.33
C ALA A 100 -11.84 4.42 -12.98
N PRO A 101 -10.62 4.95 -12.80
CA PRO A 101 -10.05 5.15 -11.48
C PRO A 101 -10.99 5.96 -10.58
N GLN A 102 -11.35 5.40 -9.43
CA GLN A 102 -12.23 6.09 -8.48
C GLN A 102 -11.46 7.03 -7.57
N VAL A 103 -10.21 6.72 -7.26
CA VAL A 103 -9.39 7.55 -6.35
C VAL A 103 -8.10 7.95 -7.04
N VAL A 104 -7.78 9.23 -7.02
CA VAL A 104 -6.54 9.77 -7.58
C VAL A 104 -5.85 10.74 -6.62
N PHE A 105 -4.53 10.67 -6.59
CA PHE A 105 -3.67 11.59 -5.86
C PHE A 105 -2.81 12.38 -6.84
N GLU A 106 -2.59 13.65 -6.53
CA GLU A 106 -1.65 14.55 -7.20
C GLU A 106 -0.79 15.24 -6.14
N ILE A 107 0.53 15.08 -6.25
CA ILE A 107 1.52 15.67 -5.38
C ILE A 107 2.19 16.79 -6.13
N LEU A 108 2.01 18.02 -5.65
CA LEU A 108 2.52 19.19 -6.36
C LEU A 108 4.03 19.35 -6.16
N SER A 109 4.66 19.94 -7.17
CA SER A 109 6.03 20.45 -7.13
C SER A 109 6.01 21.97 -7.30
N PRO A 110 7.11 22.69 -6.98
CA PRO A 110 7.20 24.14 -7.18
C PRO A 110 6.92 24.62 -8.61
N GLY A 111 7.03 23.74 -9.62
CA GLY A 111 6.79 24.04 -11.02
C GLY A 111 5.34 23.98 -11.47
N ASN A 112 4.42 23.46 -10.64
CA ASN A 112 3.02 23.25 -11.03
C ASN A 112 2.31 24.58 -11.33
N ARG A 113 1.69 24.66 -12.51
CA ARG A 113 0.96 25.84 -13.00
C ARG A 113 -0.53 25.67 -12.75
N LEU A 114 -1.19 26.72 -12.27
CA LEU A 114 -2.64 26.75 -12.01
C LEU A 114 -3.48 26.25 -13.19
N THR A 115 -3.14 26.66 -14.42
CA THR A 115 -3.86 26.23 -15.62
C THR A 115 -3.81 24.72 -15.84
N GLU A 116 -2.68 24.07 -15.54
CA GLU A 116 -2.55 22.62 -15.67
C GLU A 116 -3.34 21.90 -14.57
N MET A 117 -3.32 22.41 -13.34
CA MET A 117 -4.15 21.89 -12.25
C MET A 117 -5.65 21.97 -12.57
N MET A 118 -6.12 23.10 -13.12
CA MET A 118 -7.52 23.24 -13.55
C MET A 118 -7.88 22.25 -14.65
N LYS A 119 -6.99 22.00 -15.62
CA LYS A 119 -7.22 20.98 -16.66
C LYS A 119 -7.32 19.59 -16.06
N LYS A 120 -6.41 19.22 -15.15
CA LYS A 120 -6.44 17.93 -14.43
C LYS A 120 -7.75 17.76 -13.65
N GLN A 121 -8.15 18.77 -12.89
CA GLN A 121 -9.42 18.75 -12.15
C GLN A 121 -10.63 18.55 -13.08
N MET A 122 -10.70 19.28 -14.20
CA MET A 122 -11.78 19.10 -15.19
C MET A 122 -11.75 17.70 -15.82
N PHE A 123 -10.57 17.16 -16.09
CA PHE A 123 -10.40 15.80 -16.61
C PHE A 123 -10.95 14.77 -15.61
N TYR A 124 -10.51 14.81 -14.35
CA TYR A 124 -10.97 13.90 -13.31
C TYR A 124 -12.46 14.01 -13.03
N HIS A 125 -12.99 15.24 -13.01
CA HIS A 125 -14.43 15.48 -12.90
C HIS A 125 -15.20 14.83 -14.06
N ARG A 126 -14.76 15.03 -15.30
CA ARG A 126 -15.43 14.51 -16.51
C ARG A 126 -15.41 12.98 -16.59
N HIS A 127 -14.33 12.36 -16.12
CA HIS A 127 -14.09 10.93 -16.32
C HIS A 127 -14.40 10.07 -15.10
N GLY A 128 -15.19 10.57 -14.15
CA GLY A 128 -15.81 9.74 -13.11
C GLY A 128 -14.95 9.47 -11.88
N VAL A 129 -13.85 10.21 -11.68
CA VAL A 129 -13.09 10.14 -10.41
C VAL A 129 -14.02 10.52 -9.26
N GLU A 130 -13.99 9.74 -8.19
CA GLU A 130 -14.84 9.90 -7.01
C GLU A 130 -14.12 10.63 -5.87
N GLU A 131 -12.83 10.39 -5.72
CA GLU A 131 -11.99 11.03 -4.71
C GLU A 131 -10.73 11.58 -5.37
N TYR A 132 -10.52 12.89 -5.24
CA TYR A 132 -9.37 13.58 -5.79
C TYR A 132 -8.62 14.31 -4.67
N TYR A 133 -7.41 13.84 -4.39
CA TYR A 133 -6.53 14.38 -3.36
C TYR A 133 -5.38 15.15 -4.01
N ILE A 134 -5.18 16.39 -3.57
CA ILE A 134 -4.09 17.25 -4.03
C ILE A 134 -3.28 17.67 -2.81
N TYR A 135 -1.99 17.38 -2.79
CA TYR A 135 -1.11 17.77 -1.70
C TYR A 135 0.11 18.53 -2.20
N ASP A 136 0.33 19.74 -1.66
CA ASP A 136 1.56 20.49 -1.85
C ASP A 136 2.47 20.27 -0.63
N PRO A 137 3.52 19.44 -0.74
CA PRO A 137 4.41 19.16 0.37
C PRO A 137 5.31 20.34 0.74
N ASP A 138 5.51 21.34 -0.14
CA ASP A 138 6.33 22.52 0.15
C ASP A 138 5.54 23.60 0.89
N ARG A 139 4.24 23.69 0.61
CA ARG A 139 3.32 24.58 1.34
C ARG A 139 2.62 23.91 2.51
N ASN A 140 2.72 22.59 2.63
CA ASN A 140 1.95 21.76 3.55
C ASN A 140 0.44 22.07 3.42
N ASP A 141 -0.06 22.02 2.18
CA ASP A 141 -1.44 22.38 1.84
C ASP A 141 -2.15 21.17 1.21
N LEU A 142 -3.33 20.85 1.72
CA LEU A 142 -4.12 19.69 1.31
C LEU A 142 -5.49 20.17 0.80
N SER A 143 -5.79 19.83 -0.45
CA SER A 143 -7.13 19.96 -1.02
C SER A 143 -7.72 18.58 -1.26
N ILE A 144 -8.96 18.39 -0.82
CA ILE A 144 -9.73 17.16 -1.01
C ILE A 144 -10.98 17.50 -1.80
N LEU A 145 -11.21 16.81 -2.91
CA LEU A 145 -12.44 16.92 -3.68
C LEU A 145 -13.13 15.56 -3.76
N ILE A 146 -14.43 15.54 -3.47
CA ILE A 146 -15.24 14.32 -3.46
C ILE A 146 -16.39 14.48 -4.46
N ARG A 147 -16.72 13.40 -5.16
CA ARG A 147 -17.87 13.37 -6.06
C ARG A 147 -19.14 13.33 -5.22
N GLY A 148 -19.84 14.46 -5.18
CA GLY A 148 -21.13 14.59 -4.51
C GLY A 148 -22.28 14.01 -5.33
N ALA A 149 -23.49 14.02 -4.74
CA ALA A 149 -24.71 13.56 -5.40
C ALA A 149 -25.07 14.34 -6.69
N GLY A 150 -24.53 15.54 -6.86
CA GLY A 150 -24.64 16.32 -8.10
C GLY A 150 -23.73 15.85 -9.23
N GLU A 151 -23.05 14.71 -9.08
CA GLU A 151 -22.08 14.16 -10.05
C GLU A 151 -20.89 15.09 -10.31
N ALA A 152 -20.62 16.02 -9.39
CA ALA A 152 -19.51 16.97 -9.44
C ALA A 152 -18.48 16.71 -8.35
N LEU A 153 -17.21 16.95 -8.66
CA LEU A 153 -16.13 16.97 -7.67
C LEU A 153 -16.22 18.29 -6.91
N GLU A 154 -16.53 18.21 -5.62
CA GLU A 154 -16.73 19.35 -4.73
C GLU A 154 -15.67 19.34 -3.63
N PRO A 155 -15.13 20.51 -3.24
CA PRO A 155 -14.13 20.59 -2.18
C PRO A 155 -14.74 20.20 -0.82
N VAL A 156 -13.90 19.62 0.04
CA VAL A 156 -14.20 19.38 1.46
C VAL A 156 -13.69 20.55 2.29
N ASP A 157 -14.56 21.16 3.09
CA ASP A 157 -14.24 22.36 3.88
C ASP A 157 -13.29 22.09 5.08
N GLU A 158 -13.35 20.90 5.68
CA GLU A 158 -12.58 20.52 6.88
C GLU A 158 -11.73 19.26 6.65
N PRO A 159 -10.56 19.36 5.99
CA PRO A 159 -9.75 18.20 5.62
C PRO A 159 -8.96 17.59 6.79
N ASP A 160 -8.77 18.32 7.90
CA ASP A 160 -7.82 18.00 8.98
C ASP A 160 -8.12 16.71 9.77
N SER A 161 -9.25 16.05 9.49
CA SER A 161 -9.56 14.71 9.98
C SER A 161 -10.42 13.92 8.99
N TRP A 162 -10.28 14.22 7.70
CA TRP A 162 -11.03 13.55 6.65
C TRP A 162 -10.72 12.06 6.60
N VAL A 163 -11.75 11.24 6.44
CA VAL A 163 -11.62 9.79 6.18
C VAL A 163 -12.10 9.52 4.78
N SER A 164 -11.22 8.96 3.94
CA SER A 164 -11.57 8.52 2.59
C SER A 164 -12.68 7.48 2.61
N PRO A 165 -13.83 7.72 1.94
CA PRO A 165 -14.90 6.72 1.83
C PRO A 165 -14.47 5.40 1.18
N ARG A 166 -13.65 5.44 0.13
CA ARG A 166 -13.19 4.27 -0.63
C ARG A 166 -12.00 3.57 0.02
N LEU A 167 -11.05 4.34 0.54
CA LEU A 167 -9.79 3.80 1.06
C LEU A 167 -9.84 3.52 2.57
N GLY A 168 -10.72 4.18 3.31
CA GLY A 168 -10.77 4.10 4.78
C GLY A 168 -9.56 4.74 5.48
N ILE A 169 -8.69 5.44 4.74
CA ILE A 169 -7.52 6.12 5.30
C ILE A 169 -7.91 7.50 5.82
N ARG A 170 -7.21 7.98 6.84
CA ARG A 170 -7.42 9.30 7.43
C ARG A 170 -6.31 10.26 7.05
N PHE A 171 -6.69 11.50 6.76
CA PHE A 171 -5.79 12.61 6.50
C PHE A 171 -5.68 13.47 7.75
N GLN A 172 -4.46 13.72 8.21
CA GLN A 172 -4.18 14.59 9.35
C GLN A 172 -3.11 15.60 8.96
N LEU A 173 -3.54 16.84 8.71
CA LEU A 173 -2.62 17.93 8.39
C LEU A 173 -1.99 18.45 9.68
N GLY A 174 -0.74 18.11 9.93
CA GLY A 174 0.04 18.64 11.05
C GLY A 174 0.68 19.99 10.71
N GLU A 175 1.37 20.60 11.67
CA GLU A 175 2.06 21.89 11.46
C GLU A 175 3.15 21.82 10.38
N GLU A 176 3.91 20.72 10.35
CA GLU A 176 5.06 20.55 9.45
C GLU A 176 4.74 19.75 8.18
N THR A 177 3.86 18.75 8.29
CA THR A 177 3.55 17.84 7.20
C THR A 177 2.21 17.13 7.40
N LEU A 178 1.59 16.72 6.29
CA LEU A 178 0.52 15.74 6.26
C LEU A 178 0.97 14.40 6.85
N THR A 179 0.08 13.75 7.60
CA THR A 179 0.17 12.35 7.99
C THR A 179 -1.04 11.60 7.45
N LEU A 180 -0.80 10.51 6.74
CA LEU A 180 -1.84 9.57 6.31
C LEU A 180 -1.90 8.41 7.29
N LEU A 181 -3.07 8.10 7.81
CA LEU A 181 -3.28 6.96 8.70
C LEU A 181 -4.08 5.86 7.97
N ARG A 182 -3.63 4.63 8.12
CA ARG A 182 -4.38 3.43 7.74
C ARG A 182 -5.69 3.30 8.54
N PRO A 183 -6.61 2.42 8.10
CA PRO A 183 -7.84 2.15 8.86
C PRO A 183 -7.61 1.68 10.30
N ASP A 184 -6.49 1.01 10.57
CA ASP A 184 -6.08 0.56 11.91
C ASP A 184 -5.43 1.67 12.77
N GLY A 185 -5.33 2.89 12.24
CA GLY A 185 -4.74 4.04 12.91
C GLY A 185 -3.22 4.12 12.84
N GLN A 186 -2.52 3.15 12.23
CA GLN A 186 -1.08 3.24 12.02
C GLN A 186 -0.76 4.23 10.89
N PRO A 187 0.32 5.03 11.02
CA PRO A 187 0.73 5.93 9.95
C PRO A 187 1.21 5.15 8.73
N PHE A 188 1.05 5.77 7.57
CA PHE A 188 1.77 5.37 6.37
C PHE A 188 3.27 5.52 6.63
N SER A 189 4.05 4.65 6.02
CA SER A 189 5.49 4.65 6.21
C SER A 189 6.24 4.32 4.94
N THR A 190 7.47 4.80 4.88
CA THR A 190 8.40 4.49 3.80
C THR A 190 8.84 3.03 3.87
N LEU A 191 9.32 2.49 2.74
CA LEU A 191 9.91 1.15 2.69
C LEU A 191 11.13 1.03 3.62
N ILE A 192 11.87 2.12 3.83
CA ILE A 192 13.04 2.13 4.71
C ILE A 192 12.62 1.91 6.17
N GLU A 193 11.59 2.62 6.63
CA GLU A 193 11.06 2.46 7.99
C GLU A 193 10.47 1.07 8.22
N GLU A 194 9.77 0.51 7.22
CA GLU A 194 9.25 -0.85 7.29
C GLU A 194 10.38 -1.89 7.37
N ARG A 195 11.45 -1.73 6.60
CA ARG A 195 12.62 -2.63 6.68
C ARG A 195 13.32 -2.53 8.04
N GLN A 196 13.52 -1.32 8.56
CA GLN A 196 14.12 -1.13 9.88
C GLN A 196 13.27 -1.77 10.98
N ARG A 197 11.94 -1.64 10.92
CA ARG A 197 11.02 -2.30 11.85
C ARG A 197 11.08 -3.82 11.74
N ALA A 198 11.12 -4.36 10.52
CA ALA A 198 11.23 -5.80 10.28
C ALA A 198 12.56 -6.35 10.85
N GLU A 199 13.68 -5.71 10.57
CA GLU A 199 15.00 -6.10 11.09
C GLU A 199 15.05 -6.05 12.62
N GLN A 200 14.48 -5.03 13.24
CA GLN A 200 14.39 -4.94 14.70
C GLN A 200 13.51 -6.06 15.28
N ALA A 201 12.37 -6.35 14.65
CA ALA A 201 11.48 -7.43 15.08
C ALA A 201 12.16 -8.81 14.96
N GLU A 202 12.93 -9.04 13.89
CA GLU A 202 13.71 -10.27 13.71
C GLU A 202 14.79 -10.42 14.80
N GLN A 203 15.52 -9.34 15.12
CA GLN A 203 16.52 -9.36 16.19
C GLN A 203 15.90 -9.66 17.56
N GLN A 204 14.77 -9.01 17.88
CA GLN A 204 14.04 -9.25 19.13
C GLN A 204 13.51 -10.70 19.20
N ALA A 205 12.97 -11.21 18.09
CA ALA A 205 12.50 -12.60 18.03
C ALA A 205 13.65 -13.60 18.21
N ALA A 206 14.83 -13.33 17.63
CA ALA A 206 16.01 -14.17 17.82
C ALA A 206 16.49 -14.18 19.27
N GLN A 207 16.58 -13.00 19.91
CA GLN A 207 16.96 -12.88 21.32
C GLN A 207 15.96 -13.59 22.24
N ALA A 208 14.66 -13.44 21.98
CA ALA A 208 13.62 -14.12 22.76
C ALA A 208 13.70 -15.65 22.63
N ARG A 209 14.05 -16.17 21.45
CA ARG A 209 14.26 -17.60 21.23
C ARG A 209 15.48 -18.12 22.00
N GLU A 210 16.60 -17.42 21.94
CA GLU A 210 17.82 -17.80 22.67
C GLU A 210 17.58 -17.82 24.18
N GLN A 211 16.88 -16.82 24.72
CA GLN A 211 16.51 -16.78 26.14
C GLN A 211 15.58 -17.93 26.52
N ALA A 212 14.61 -18.26 25.67
CA ALA A 212 13.70 -19.37 25.91
C ALA A 212 14.45 -20.73 25.90
N GLU A 213 15.39 -20.92 24.97
CA GLU A 213 16.25 -22.11 24.92
C GLU A 213 17.15 -22.24 26.15
N GLN A 214 17.77 -21.15 26.59
CA GLN A 214 18.58 -21.13 27.81
C GLN A 214 17.73 -21.45 29.05
N ALA A 215 16.53 -20.88 29.16
CA ALA A 215 15.62 -21.16 30.27
C ALA A 215 15.16 -22.63 30.26
N GLN A 216 14.87 -23.20 29.09
CA GLN A 216 14.53 -24.62 28.95
C GLN A 216 15.70 -25.53 29.36
N GLN A 217 16.93 -25.19 28.95
CA GLN A 217 18.12 -25.95 29.32
C GLN A 217 18.35 -25.92 30.84
N GLN A 218 18.23 -24.76 31.48
CA GLN A 218 18.35 -24.62 32.94
C GLN A 218 17.26 -25.42 33.68
N ALA A 219 16.01 -25.34 33.21
CA ALA A 219 14.91 -26.10 33.81
C ALA A 219 15.11 -27.61 33.66
N ALA A 220 15.64 -28.07 32.52
CA ALA A 220 15.98 -29.48 32.31
C ALA A 220 17.12 -29.94 33.24
N GLU A 221 18.15 -29.13 33.42
CA GLU A 221 19.25 -29.41 34.34
C GLU A 221 18.80 -29.44 35.80
N GLU A 222 17.97 -28.48 36.22
CA GLU A 222 17.42 -28.45 37.58
C GLU A 222 16.55 -29.69 37.85
N ARG A 223 15.70 -30.06 36.89
CA ARG A 223 14.89 -31.28 36.98
C ARG A 223 15.78 -32.53 37.10
N GLN A 224 16.84 -32.63 36.31
CA GLN A 224 17.77 -33.75 36.40
C GLN A 224 18.48 -33.80 37.75
N ARG A 225 18.88 -32.64 38.31
CA ARG A 225 19.48 -32.56 39.65
C ARG A 225 18.50 -32.96 40.74
N ALA A 226 17.25 -32.51 40.66
CA ALA A 226 16.19 -32.88 41.60
C ALA A 226 15.92 -34.41 41.56
N GLU A 227 15.84 -34.99 40.36
CA GLU A 227 15.66 -36.45 40.18
C GLU A 227 16.86 -37.23 40.76
N GLN A 228 18.10 -36.78 40.55
CA GLN A 228 19.29 -37.41 41.13
C GLN A 228 19.34 -37.28 42.66
N ALA A 229 18.98 -36.12 43.20
CA ALA A 229 18.92 -35.89 44.64
C ALA A 229 17.89 -36.81 45.30
N GLN A 230 16.70 -36.94 44.69
CA GLN A 230 15.65 -37.86 45.14
C GLN A 230 16.14 -39.31 45.13
N GLN A 231 16.72 -39.78 44.03
CA GLN A 231 17.26 -41.15 43.95
C GLN A 231 18.34 -41.44 45.01
N ARG A 232 19.17 -40.43 45.32
CA ARG A 232 20.19 -40.56 46.37
C ARG A 232 19.55 -40.61 47.76
N ALA A 233 18.57 -39.76 48.04
CA ALA A 233 17.81 -39.74 49.28
C ALA A 233 17.11 -41.10 49.51
N ASP A 234 16.43 -41.62 48.48
CA ASP A 234 15.75 -42.92 48.53
C ASP A 234 16.73 -44.07 48.83
N ARG A 235 17.92 -44.05 48.21
CA ARG A 235 18.97 -45.06 48.45
C ARG A 235 19.54 -44.99 49.87
N LEU A 236 19.76 -43.78 50.39
CA LEU A 236 20.24 -43.59 51.75
C LEU A 236 19.18 -44.02 52.78
N ALA A 237 17.91 -43.66 52.57
CA ALA A 237 16.80 -44.09 53.40
C ALA A 237 16.68 -45.62 53.42
N ALA A 238 16.83 -46.30 52.28
CA ALA A 238 16.85 -47.76 52.22
C ALA A 238 17.99 -48.37 53.05
N ARG A 239 19.21 -47.83 52.97
CA ARG A 239 20.36 -48.30 53.79
C ARG A 239 20.16 -48.06 55.28
N LEU A 240 19.56 -46.93 55.68
CA LEU A 240 19.28 -46.65 57.09
C LEU A 240 18.29 -47.68 57.67
N ARG A 241 17.25 -48.04 56.90
CA ARG A 241 16.31 -49.11 57.29
C ARG A 241 17.01 -50.47 57.42
N GLU A 242 17.95 -50.81 56.54
CA GLU A 242 18.77 -52.04 56.65
C GLU A 242 19.61 -52.06 57.93
N LEU A 243 20.05 -50.91 58.42
CA LEU A 243 20.79 -50.75 59.68
C LEU A 243 19.89 -50.69 60.93
N GLY A 244 18.57 -50.83 60.78
CA GLY A 244 17.62 -50.81 61.89
C GLY A 244 17.26 -49.42 62.41
N LEU A 245 17.60 -48.35 61.67
CA LEU A 245 17.24 -46.97 62.00
C LEU A 245 16.06 -46.54 61.11
N ASP A 246 14.98 -46.04 61.73
CA ASP A 246 13.82 -45.54 60.98
C ASP A 246 14.08 -44.09 60.51
N PRO A 247 14.25 -43.85 59.19
CA PRO A 247 14.59 -42.53 58.66
C PRO A 247 13.54 -41.46 58.95
N GLU A 248 12.28 -41.85 59.18
CA GLU A 248 11.16 -40.93 59.45
C GLU A 248 11.15 -40.45 60.92
N THR A 249 11.99 -41.04 61.77
CA THR A 249 12.08 -40.71 63.21
C THR A 249 13.34 -39.92 63.57
N ILE A 250 14.22 -39.69 62.58
CA ILE A 250 15.43 -38.88 62.74
C ILE A 250 15.07 -37.46 62.33
N ASP A 251 14.90 -36.57 63.31
CA ASP A 251 14.67 -35.14 63.07
C ASP A 251 15.84 -34.50 62.27
N PRO A 252 15.57 -33.48 61.43
CA PRO A 252 16.56 -32.88 60.53
C PRO A 252 17.71 -32.15 61.21
#